data_AF-A0A1H6BCS1-F1
#
_entry.id   AF-A0A1H6BCS1-F1
#
_cell.length_a   1.000
_cell.length_b   1.000
_cell.length_c   1.000
_cell.angle_alpha   90.00
_cell.angle_beta   90.00
_cell.angle_gamma   90.00
#
_symmetry.space_group_name_H-M   'P 1'
#
loop_
_entity.id
_entity.type
_entity.pdbx_description
1 polymer ?
#
loop_
_entity_poly.entity_id
_entity_poly.type
_entity_poly.pdbx_seq_one_letter_code
_entity_poly.pdbx_strand_id
1 'polypeptide(L)'
;MKQTRRSLISGGLALAGTSLAGLPVLAQQSPYAQNRSFSQNELVTSGHQFFGNVSRGLALTIEEAVRRWGEPNGYVLGQEASGAFVGGLRYGEGTLFTRNAGDRKVYWQGPSVGFDFGGEGARTMMLVYNLPAVEALYQRFIGVDGSVYFIGGFGFTAMAAEGMTVVPIRTGVGWRLGVNLGYLKFTPQATWNPF
;
A
#
# COMPACT_ATOMS: atom_id res chain seq x y z
N MET A 1 -85.99 27.90 2.41
CA MET A 1 -85.62 27.22 3.68
C MET A 1 -84.25 26.57 3.46
N LYS A 2 -83.14 26.83 4.15
CA LYS A 2 -82.78 27.60 5.34
C LYS A 2 -81.43 28.29 5.04
N GLN A 3 -81.30 29.55 5.42
CA GLN A 3 -79.99 30.21 5.56
C GLN A 3 -79.34 29.78 6.88
N THR A 4 -78.02 29.61 6.91
CA THR A 4 -77.22 29.92 8.10
C THR A 4 -75.84 30.45 7.67
N ARG A 5 -75.59 31.72 8.04
CA ARG A 5 -74.31 32.43 7.97
C ARG A 5 -73.36 31.98 9.09
N ARG A 6 -72.04 32.07 8.86
CA ARG A 6 -70.96 32.53 9.81
C ARG A 6 -69.58 32.17 9.21
N SER A 7 -68.80 33.17 8.77
CA SER A 7 -67.68 33.82 9.50
C SER A 7 -66.35 33.08 9.29
N LEU A 8 -65.47 33.60 8.41
CA LEU A 8 -64.23 34.33 8.75
C LEU A 8 -63.31 33.60 9.75
N ILE A 9 -62.10 33.25 9.30
CA ILE A 9 -60.82 33.77 9.81
C ILE A 9 -59.70 33.39 8.83
N SER A 10 -59.07 34.42 8.28
CA SER A 10 -57.81 34.41 7.57
C SER A 10 -56.68 34.14 8.58
N GLY A 11 -55.77 33.21 8.27
CA GLY A 11 -54.58 32.95 9.06
C GLY A 11 -53.40 32.63 8.15
N GLY A 12 -52.73 33.66 7.66
CA GLY A 12 -51.44 33.51 6.98
C GLY A 12 -50.35 33.22 7.99
N LEU A 13 -49.64 32.11 7.81
CA LEU A 13 -48.40 31.84 8.52
C LEU A 13 -47.25 31.97 7.52
N ALA A 14 -46.52 33.08 7.62
CA ALA A 14 -45.28 33.28 6.91
C ALA A 14 -44.22 32.33 7.47
N LEU A 15 -43.77 31.36 6.67
CA LEU A 15 -42.59 30.56 6.97
C LEU A 15 -41.36 31.40 6.63
N ALA A 16 -40.73 31.94 7.67
CA ALA A 16 -39.44 32.60 7.60
C ALA A 16 -38.38 31.59 7.14
N GLY A 17 -37.82 31.80 5.95
CA GLY A 17 -36.68 31.04 5.46
C GLY A 17 -35.42 31.40 6.25
N THR A 18 -34.95 30.48 7.09
CA THR A 18 -33.63 30.55 7.70
C THR A 18 -32.59 30.08 6.68
N SER A 19 -31.94 31.04 6.02
CA SER A 19 -30.75 30.81 5.23
C SER A 19 -29.59 30.39 6.15
N LEU A 20 -29.25 29.10 6.15
CA LEU A 20 -28.02 28.59 6.73
C LEU A 20 -26.84 29.07 5.86
N ALA A 21 -26.13 30.07 6.35
CA ALA A 21 -24.88 30.54 5.76
C ALA A 21 -23.84 29.39 5.79
N GLY A 22 -23.29 29.06 4.62
CA GLY A 22 -22.25 28.05 4.46
C GLY A 22 -20.97 28.49 5.20
N LEU A 23 -20.62 27.75 6.25
CA LEU A 23 -19.29 27.86 6.86
C LEU A 23 -18.26 27.33 5.85
N PRO A 24 -17.12 28.01 5.64
CA PRO A 24 -16.04 27.45 4.87
C PRO A 24 -15.50 26.24 5.63
N VAL A 25 -15.70 25.05 5.09
CA VAL A 25 -14.98 23.85 5.52
C VAL A 25 -13.51 24.11 5.21
N LEU A 26 -12.73 24.48 6.24
CA LEU A 26 -11.29 24.42 6.16
C LEU A 26 -10.94 22.95 5.94
N ALA A 27 -10.53 22.61 4.72
CA ALA A 27 -9.99 21.30 4.40
C ALA A 27 -8.74 21.11 5.27
N GLN A 28 -8.89 20.31 6.34
CA GLN A 28 -7.79 19.87 7.18
C GLN A 28 -6.81 19.12 6.28
N GLN A 29 -5.73 19.78 5.84
CA GLN A 29 -4.67 19.15 5.08
C GLN A 29 -4.06 18.08 5.99
N SER A 30 -4.39 16.82 5.72
CA SER A 30 -3.76 15.69 6.39
C SER A 30 -2.24 15.85 6.27
N PRO A 31 -1.42 15.59 7.31
CA PRO A 31 0.04 15.72 7.22
C PRO A 31 0.68 14.85 6.10
N TYR A 32 -0.10 13.91 5.54
CA TYR A 32 0.22 13.11 4.37
C TYR A 32 -0.07 13.80 3.01
N ALA A 33 -0.75 14.94 2.99
CA ALA A 33 -1.05 15.69 1.77
C ALA A 33 0.21 16.31 1.14
N GLN A 34 1.28 16.52 1.93
CA GLN A 34 2.63 16.77 1.42
C GLN A 34 3.41 15.45 1.29
N ASN A 35 2.84 14.48 0.57
CA ASN A 35 3.47 13.18 0.31
C ASN A 35 4.72 13.39 -0.57
N ARG A 36 5.84 13.74 0.07
CA ARG A 36 7.14 13.80 -0.58
C ARG A 36 7.51 12.39 -0.99
N SER A 37 7.62 12.16 -2.30
CA SER A 37 8.05 10.90 -2.88
C SER A 37 9.52 10.62 -2.59
N PHE A 38 9.94 9.37 -2.68
CA PHE A 38 11.33 8.91 -2.72
C PHE A 38 11.78 8.81 -4.18
N SER A 39 12.87 9.51 -4.48
CA SER A 39 13.43 9.51 -5.83
C SER A 39 14.01 8.15 -6.20
N GLN A 40 14.08 7.87 -7.50
CA GLN A 40 14.70 6.65 -8.01
C GLN A 40 16.12 6.44 -7.45
N ASN A 41 16.93 7.49 -7.40
CA ASN A 41 18.31 7.41 -6.92
C ASN A 41 18.40 7.05 -5.42
N GLU A 42 17.52 7.61 -4.59
CA GLU A 42 17.43 7.24 -3.17
C GLU A 42 17.05 5.77 -3.02
N LEU A 43 16.05 5.30 -3.78
CA LEU A 43 15.60 3.91 -3.74
C LEU A 43 16.69 2.94 -4.20
N VAL A 44 17.42 3.27 -5.26
CA VAL A 44 18.56 2.46 -5.74
C VAL A 44 19.66 2.41 -4.68
N THR A 45 19.93 3.53 -4.01
CA THR A 45 20.95 3.60 -2.95
C THR A 45 20.56 2.76 -1.73
N SER A 46 19.33 2.93 -1.23
CA SER A 46 18.80 2.13 -0.11
C SER A 46 18.76 0.64 -0.46
N GLY A 47 18.28 0.29 -1.66
CA GLY A 47 18.24 -1.07 -2.14
C GLY A 47 19.64 -1.67 -2.28
N HIS A 48 20.61 -0.91 -2.77
CA HIS A 48 22.00 -1.35 -2.87
C HIS A 48 22.57 -1.74 -1.50
N GLN A 49 22.44 -0.85 -0.52
CA GLN A 49 22.88 -1.09 0.86
C GLN A 49 22.17 -2.31 1.46
N PHE A 50 20.85 -2.42 1.22
CA PHE A 50 20.03 -3.47 1.79
C PHE A 50 20.34 -4.86 1.20
N PHE A 51 20.44 -4.97 -0.12
CA PHE A 51 20.75 -6.23 -0.79
C PHE A 51 22.24 -6.59 -0.73
N GLY A 52 23.12 -5.67 -0.33
CA GLY A 52 24.56 -5.88 -0.21
C GLY A 52 25.28 -6.04 -1.55
N ASN A 53 24.62 -5.72 -2.67
CA ASN A 53 25.14 -5.87 -4.03
C ASN A 53 24.76 -4.66 -4.87
N VAL A 54 25.73 -4.02 -5.56
CA VAL A 54 25.40 -3.03 -6.60
C VAL A 54 25.15 -3.86 -7.84
N SER A 55 23.90 -3.91 -8.32
CA SER A 55 23.66 -4.49 -9.63
C SER A 55 22.90 -3.53 -10.51
N ARG A 56 23.31 -3.52 -11.79
CA ARG A 56 22.54 -2.90 -12.87
C ARG A 56 21.09 -3.42 -12.89
N GLY A 57 20.88 -4.68 -12.53
CA GLY A 57 19.57 -5.31 -12.44
C GLY A 57 18.64 -4.60 -11.45
N LEU A 58 19.12 -4.31 -10.24
CA LEU A 58 18.35 -3.57 -9.23
C LEU A 58 17.96 -2.18 -9.73
N ALA A 59 18.93 -1.45 -10.29
CA ALA A 59 18.69 -0.10 -10.80
C ALA A 59 17.60 -0.09 -11.89
N LEU A 60 17.71 -0.98 -12.87
CA LEU A 60 16.71 -1.14 -13.94
C LEU A 60 15.35 -1.63 -13.42
N THR A 61 15.34 -2.43 -12.36
CA THR A 61 14.10 -2.93 -11.74
C THR A 61 13.36 -1.79 -11.04
N ILE A 62 14.07 -0.94 -10.29
CA ILE A 62 13.48 0.23 -9.64
C ILE A 62 13.08 1.26 -10.70
N GLU A 63 13.89 1.48 -11.73
CA GLU A 63 13.56 2.35 -12.86
C GLU A 63 12.24 1.93 -13.50
N GLU A 64 12.07 0.64 -13.80
CA GLU A 64 10.85 0.14 -14.41
C GLU A 64 9.64 0.29 -13.47
N ALA A 65 9.79 0.04 -12.18
CA ALA A 65 8.72 0.28 -11.21
C ALA A 65 8.34 1.76 -11.14
N VAL A 66 9.33 2.65 -11.11
CA VAL A 66 9.10 4.10 -11.09
C VAL A 66 8.47 4.58 -12.40
N ARG A 67 8.89 4.02 -13.55
CA ARG A 67 8.28 4.32 -14.86
C ARG A 67 6.81 3.93 -14.93
N ARG A 68 6.41 2.84 -14.26
CA ARG A 68 5.03 2.33 -14.26
C ARG A 68 4.11 3.03 -13.26
N TRP A 69 4.60 3.32 -12.06
CA TRP A 69 3.76 3.80 -10.94
C TRP A 69 4.15 5.19 -10.41
N GLY A 70 5.15 5.85 -11.00
CA GLY A 70 5.70 7.11 -10.53
C GLY A 70 6.68 6.91 -9.37
N GLU A 71 6.91 7.93 -8.56
CA GLU A 71 7.77 7.80 -7.39
C GLU A 71 6.96 7.41 -6.13
N PRO A 72 7.39 6.41 -5.35
CA PRO A 72 6.67 5.97 -4.15
C PRO A 72 6.83 6.98 -3.01
N ASN A 73 5.87 7.04 -2.09
CA ASN A 73 5.94 7.88 -0.88
C ASN A 73 6.27 7.09 0.40
N GLY A 74 6.53 5.79 0.25
CA GLY A 74 7.04 4.90 1.30
C GLY A 74 7.84 3.75 0.69
N TYR A 75 8.71 3.13 1.48
CA TYR A 75 9.29 1.83 1.10
C TYR A 75 9.55 0.97 2.33
N VAL A 76 9.50 -0.35 2.18
CA VAL A 76 9.77 -1.33 3.21
C VAL A 76 11.08 -2.03 2.90
N LEU A 77 11.94 -2.18 3.89
CA LEU A 77 13.09 -3.09 3.83
C LEU A 77 12.88 -4.19 4.87
N GLY A 78 12.97 -5.46 4.46
CA GLY A 78 12.79 -6.56 5.39
C GLY A 78 13.05 -7.92 4.79
N GLN A 79 12.79 -8.95 5.59
CA GLN A 79 13.13 -10.32 5.25
C GLN A 79 11.87 -11.17 5.34
N GLU A 80 11.77 -12.15 4.46
CA GLU A 80 10.70 -13.13 4.49
C GLU A 80 11.27 -14.55 4.62
N ALA A 81 10.63 -15.35 5.46
CA ALA A 81 10.78 -16.79 5.46
C ALA A 81 9.62 -17.37 4.67
N SER A 82 9.94 -18.20 3.67
CA SER A 82 8.95 -18.92 2.90
C SER A 82 9.22 -20.42 2.99
N GLY A 83 8.16 -21.20 3.13
CA GLY A 83 8.27 -22.65 3.22
C GLY A 83 7.07 -23.27 2.52
N ALA A 84 7.27 -23.76 1.29
CA ALA A 84 6.25 -24.56 0.62
C ALA A 84 5.94 -25.88 1.38
N PHE A 85 6.81 -26.32 2.32
CA PHE A 85 6.51 -27.40 3.27
C PHE A 85 5.64 -26.98 4.48
N VAL A 86 5.50 -25.68 4.75
CA VAL A 86 4.64 -25.11 5.82
C VAL A 86 3.38 -24.52 5.18
N GLY A 87 2.60 -25.37 4.52
CA GLY A 87 1.26 -25.01 4.03
C GLY A 87 1.20 -24.00 2.88
N GLY A 88 2.29 -23.78 2.14
CA GLY A 88 2.29 -22.86 1.00
C GLY A 88 2.14 -21.39 1.39
N LEU A 89 2.74 -20.99 2.52
CA LEU A 89 2.68 -19.63 3.05
C LEU A 89 4.07 -19.01 3.17
N ARG A 90 4.09 -17.68 3.19
CA ARG A 90 5.26 -16.86 3.55
C ARG A 90 4.91 -15.91 4.69
N TYR A 91 5.91 -15.63 5.50
CA TYR A 91 5.86 -14.67 6.59
C TYR A 91 7.07 -13.76 6.49
N GLY A 92 6.87 -12.46 6.57
CA GLY A 92 7.97 -11.53 6.60
C GLY A 92 7.77 -10.40 7.59
N GLU A 93 8.89 -9.77 7.89
CA GLU A 93 8.99 -8.64 8.79
C GLU A 93 9.99 -7.62 8.24
N GLY A 94 9.73 -6.35 8.53
CA GLY A 94 10.56 -5.27 8.02
C GLY A 94 10.28 -3.95 8.70
N THR A 95 10.90 -2.92 8.15
CA THR A 95 10.68 -1.53 8.57
C THR A 95 10.14 -0.76 7.36
N LEU A 96 8.98 -0.14 7.52
CA LEU A 96 8.44 0.87 6.62
C LEU A 96 9.12 2.20 6.91
N PHE A 97 9.72 2.79 5.89
CA PHE A 97 10.30 4.12 5.88
C PHE A 97 9.32 5.09 5.21
N THR A 98 9.03 6.20 5.87
CA THR A 98 8.18 7.27 5.35
C THR A 98 8.85 8.62 5.57
N ARG A 99 8.52 9.63 4.74
CA ARG A 99 9.13 10.96 4.89
C ARG A 99 8.60 11.75 6.10
N ASN A 100 7.33 11.56 6.44
CA ASN A 100 6.63 12.46 7.36
C ASN A 100 6.00 11.75 8.58
N ALA A 101 5.99 10.41 8.62
CA ALA A 101 5.35 9.62 9.69
C ALA A 101 6.34 8.71 10.44
N GLY A 102 7.65 8.88 10.18
CA GLY A 102 8.73 8.11 10.79
C GLY A 102 8.80 6.66 10.27
N ASP A 103 9.66 5.90 10.94
CA ASP A 103 9.93 4.51 10.62
C ASP A 103 9.07 3.59 11.50
N ARG A 104 8.47 2.56 10.90
CA ARG A 104 7.52 1.68 11.60
C ARG A 104 7.81 0.22 11.28
N LYS A 105 7.81 -0.64 12.30
CA LYS A 105 7.86 -2.08 12.09
C LYS A 105 6.57 -2.55 11.44
N VAL A 106 6.72 -3.39 10.42
CA VAL A 106 5.61 -3.95 9.66
C VAL A 106 5.85 -5.44 9.44
N TYR A 107 4.76 -6.19 9.42
CA TYR A 107 4.77 -7.63 9.19
C TYR A 107 3.87 -7.92 8.00
N TRP A 108 4.18 -8.99 7.26
CA TRP A 108 3.30 -9.44 6.18
C TRP A 108 3.20 -10.94 6.10
N GLN A 109 2.07 -11.39 5.57
CA GLN A 109 1.79 -12.80 5.30
C GLN A 109 1.16 -12.93 3.92
N GLY A 110 1.35 -14.08 3.29
CA GLY A 110 0.67 -14.40 2.03
C GLY A 110 0.95 -15.81 1.56
N PRO A 111 0.35 -16.23 0.45
CA PRO A 111 0.70 -17.48 -0.19
C PRO A 111 2.16 -17.44 -0.68
N SER A 112 2.80 -18.60 -0.66
CA SER A 112 4.12 -18.86 -1.24
C SER A 112 4.02 -20.06 -2.19
N VAL A 113 4.59 -19.91 -3.38
CA VAL A 113 4.72 -20.98 -4.39
C VAL A 113 6.17 -21.48 -4.48
N GLY A 114 7.06 -20.98 -3.62
CA GLY A 114 8.49 -21.24 -3.68
C GLY A 114 9.08 -21.79 -2.38
N PHE A 115 10.27 -22.38 -2.53
CA PHE A 115 11.17 -22.69 -1.43
C PHE A 115 12.25 -21.61 -1.38
N ASP A 116 12.07 -20.54 -0.61
CA ASP A 116 13.19 -19.67 -0.24
C ASP A 116 13.91 -20.33 0.95
N PHE A 117 14.64 -21.41 0.64
CA PHE A 117 15.35 -22.20 1.64
C PHE A 117 16.69 -21.53 1.97
N GLY A 118 16.77 -20.92 3.14
CA GLY A 118 18.00 -20.41 3.73
C GLY A 118 17.71 -19.96 5.16
N GLY A 119 18.54 -20.36 6.13
CA GLY A 119 18.32 -20.03 7.55
C GLY A 119 18.29 -18.52 7.86
N GLU A 120 18.68 -17.68 6.88
CA GLU A 120 18.69 -16.22 6.98
C GLU A 120 17.46 -15.55 6.35
N GLY A 121 16.57 -16.29 5.66
CA GLY A 121 15.43 -15.72 4.93
C GLY A 121 15.80 -14.97 3.65
N ALA A 122 14.78 -14.62 2.84
CA ALA A 122 14.95 -13.85 1.61
C ALA A 122 14.75 -12.35 1.87
N ARG A 123 15.73 -11.53 1.49
CA ARG A 123 15.61 -10.07 1.55
C ARG A 123 14.58 -9.58 0.52
N THR A 124 13.69 -8.70 0.94
CA THR A 124 12.66 -8.07 0.11
C THR A 124 12.62 -6.57 0.37
N MET A 125 12.64 -5.79 -0.71
CA MET A 125 12.38 -4.35 -0.68
C MET A 125 11.00 -4.12 -1.30
N MET A 126 10.10 -3.38 -0.65
CA MET A 126 8.78 -3.08 -1.22
C MET A 126 8.61 -1.59 -1.41
N LEU A 127 8.28 -1.17 -2.63
CA LEU A 127 7.92 0.22 -2.90
C LEU A 127 6.44 0.42 -2.59
N VAL A 128 6.09 1.47 -1.86
CA VAL A 128 4.71 1.76 -1.43
C VAL A 128 4.27 3.10 -2.03
N TYR A 129 3.21 3.05 -2.82
CA TYR A 129 2.66 4.18 -3.57
C TYR A 129 1.33 4.61 -2.98
N ASN A 130 1.08 5.91 -3.04
CA ASN A 130 -0.15 6.55 -2.57
C ASN A 130 -0.49 6.24 -1.10
N LEU A 131 0.49 5.97 -0.23
CA LEU A 131 0.26 5.68 1.18
C LEU A 131 -0.34 6.91 1.89
N PRO A 132 -1.62 6.90 2.30
CA PRO A 132 -2.25 8.08 2.88
C PRO A 132 -2.03 8.17 4.39
N ALA A 133 -1.69 7.05 5.03
CA ALA A 133 -1.29 6.94 6.43
C ALA A 133 -0.59 5.60 6.65
N VAL A 134 0.27 5.49 7.67
CA VAL A 134 0.91 4.21 8.03
C VAL A 134 -0.14 3.13 8.27
N GLU A 135 -1.22 3.49 8.96
CA GLU A 135 -2.30 2.57 9.33
C GLU A 135 -3.06 2.03 8.12
N ALA A 136 -3.09 2.79 7.01
CA ALA A 136 -3.69 2.34 5.76
C ALA A 136 -2.90 1.23 5.08
N LEU A 137 -1.64 0.99 5.47
CA LEU A 137 -0.90 -0.17 4.97
C LEU A 137 -1.46 -1.48 5.55
N TYR A 138 -2.05 -1.49 6.75
CA TYR A 138 -2.42 -2.71 7.48
C TYR A 138 -3.71 -3.36 6.95
N GLN A 139 -3.64 -3.86 5.73
CA GLN A 139 -4.73 -4.51 5.02
C GLN A 139 -4.18 -5.54 4.02
N ARG A 140 -5.07 -6.13 3.22
CA ARG A 140 -4.71 -7.09 2.18
C ARG A 140 -4.56 -6.39 0.83
N PHE A 141 -3.40 -6.56 0.20
CA PHE A 141 -3.11 -6.14 -1.16
C PHE A 141 -3.22 -7.33 -2.10
N ILE A 142 -3.98 -7.19 -3.18
CA ILE A 142 -4.21 -8.27 -4.15
C ILE A 142 -3.29 -8.05 -5.36
N GLY A 143 -2.73 -9.14 -5.89
CA GLY A 143 -1.89 -9.11 -7.09
C GLY A 143 -2.59 -8.44 -8.28
N VAL A 144 -1.83 -7.60 -9.00
CA VAL A 144 -2.25 -6.98 -10.24
C VAL A 144 -1.85 -7.87 -11.41
N ASP A 145 -2.80 -8.23 -12.26
CA ASP A 145 -2.54 -9.06 -13.44
C ASP A 145 -1.52 -8.42 -14.39
N GLY A 146 -0.63 -9.25 -14.96
CA GLY A 146 0.39 -8.78 -15.91
C GLY A 146 1.46 -7.85 -15.34
N SER A 147 1.52 -7.68 -14.01
CA SER A 147 2.48 -6.77 -13.35
C SER A 147 3.85 -7.36 -13.08
N VAL A 148 4.10 -8.59 -13.53
CA VAL A 148 5.39 -9.27 -13.31
C VAL A 148 6.46 -8.72 -14.23
N TYR A 149 7.62 -8.43 -13.65
CA TYR A 149 8.80 -7.98 -14.37
C TYR A 149 10.05 -8.62 -13.77
N PHE A 150 11.03 -8.97 -14.61
CA PHE A 150 12.31 -9.52 -14.17
C PHE A 150 13.45 -9.02 -15.04
N ILE A 151 14.49 -8.48 -14.42
CA ILE A 151 15.68 -8.00 -15.11
C ILE A 151 16.93 -8.14 -14.24
N GLY A 152 18.01 -8.66 -14.83
CA GLY A 152 19.33 -8.68 -14.19
C GLY A 152 19.39 -9.34 -12.81
N GLY A 153 18.59 -10.38 -12.55
CA GLY A 153 18.59 -11.09 -11.26
C GLY A 153 17.60 -10.54 -10.23
N PHE A 154 16.82 -9.51 -10.59
CA PHE A 154 15.80 -8.90 -9.74
C PHE A 154 14.43 -8.99 -10.41
N GLY A 155 13.39 -9.22 -9.61
CA GLY A 155 12.03 -9.23 -10.11
C GLY A 155 11.05 -8.56 -9.16
N PHE A 156 9.95 -8.07 -9.72
CA PHE A 156 8.83 -7.55 -8.95
C PHE A 156 7.48 -8.03 -9.49
N THR A 157 6.47 -7.89 -8.65
CA THR A 157 5.05 -7.89 -9.00
C THR A 157 4.41 -6.66 -8.35
N ALA A 158 3.29 -6.18 -8.86
CA ALA A 158 2.48 -5.16 -8.19
C ALA A 158 1.27 -5.79 -7.50
N MET A 159 0.86 -5.17 -6.39
CA MET A 159 -0.35 -5.51 -5.65
C MET A 159 -1.07 -4.22 -5.27
N ALA A 160 -2.41 -4.24 -5.26
CA ALA A 160 -3.20 -3.04 -5.02
C ALA A 160 -4.28 -3.26 -3.95
N ALA A 161 -4.61 -2.19 -3.24
CA ALA A 161 -5.74 -2.07 -2.32
C ALA A 161 -6.09 -0.59 -2.15
N GLU A 162 -7.37 -0.24 -2.22
CA GLU A 162 -7.87 1.11 -1.87
C GLU A 162 -7.07 2.28 -2.52
N GLY A 163 -6.70 2.15 -3.80
CA GLY A 163 -5.92 3.16 -4.53
C GLY A 163 -4.42 3.21 -4.20
N MET A 164 -3.96 2.40 -3.24
CA MET A 164 -2.55 2.18 -2.96
C MET A 164 -1.98 1.06 -3.82
N THR A 165 -0.68 1.14 -4.12
CA THR A 165 0.06 0.06 -4.79
C THR A 165 1.29 -0.30 -3.96
N VAL A 166 1.55 -1.60 -3.83
CA VAL A 166 2.77 -2.13 -3.23
C VAL A 166 3.50 -2.96 -4.29
N VAL A 167 4.79 -2.70 -4.47
CA VAL A 167 5.64 -3.40 -5.45
C VAL A 167 6.81 -4.08 -4.72
N PRO A 168 6.69 -5.37 -4.37
CA PRO A 168 7.78 -6.11 -3.77
C PRO A 168 8.84 -6.50 -4.80
N ILE A 169 10.09 -6.14 -4.52
CA ILE A 169 11.30 -6.38 -5.29
C ILE A 169 12.17 -7.40 -4.55
N ARG A 170 12.59 -8.46 -5.26
CA ARG A 170 13.37 -9.58 -4.71
C ARG A 170 14.55 -9.95 -5.60
N THR A 171 15.56 -10.59 -5.03
CA THR A 171 16.76 -11.08 -5.75
C THR A 171 16.71 -12.58 -6.01
N GLY A 172 17.51 -13.05 -6.97
CA GLY A 172 17.88 -14.46 -7.10
C GLY A 172 16.99 -15.28 -8.03
N VAL A 173 17.05 -16.61 -7.91
CA VAL A 173 16.35 -17.63 -8.72
C VAL A 173 14.93 -17.96 -8.21
N GLY A 174 14.53 -17.45 -7.04
CA GLY A 174 13.19 -17.64 -6.45
C GLY A 174 12.04 -17.03 -7.27
N TRP A 175 12.34 -16.20 -8.27
CA TRP A 175 11.36 -15.70 -9.24
C TRP A 175 10.89 -16.76 -10.26
N ARG A 176 11.63 -17.87 -10.43
CA ARG A 176 11.44 -18.82 -11.54
C ARG A 176 10.26 -19.78 -11.35
N LEU A 177 9.63 -19.77 -10.19
CA LEU A 177 8.50 -20.65 -9.88
C LEU A 177 7.32 -19.81 -9.40
N GLY A 178 6.45 -19.47 -10.32
CA GLY A 178 5.12 -18.97 -10.00
C GLY A 178 5.09 -17.47 -9.74
N VAL A 179 4.54 -16.77 -10.72
CA VAL A 179 3.73 -15.58 -10.55
C VAL A 179 3.08 -15.62 -9.15
N ASN A 180 3.48 -14.71 -8.24
CA ASN A 180 2.86 -14.58 -6.92
C ASN A 180 1.47 -13.92 -7.10
N LEU A 181 0.56 -14.61 -7.80
CA LEU A 181 -0.84 -14.22 -8.07
C LEU A 181 -1.68 -14.45 -6.82
N GLY A 182 -1.27 -13.85 -5.72
CA GLY A 182 -1.97 -13.97 -4.45
C GLY A 182 -2.16 -12.61 -3.84
N TYR A 183 -2.09 -12.59 -2.52
CA TYR A 183 -2.20 -11.37 -1.74
C TYR A 183 -1.02 -11.20 -0.80
N LEU A 184 -0.85 -10.00 -0.29
CA LEU A 184 -0.07 -9.74 0.92
C LEU A 184 -0.97 -9.06 1.94
N LYS A 185 -1.11 -9.70 3.10
CA LYS A 185 -1.73 -9.09 4.27
C LYS A 185 -0.64 -8.41 5.08
N PHE A 186 -0.76 -7.12 5.33
CA PHE A 186 0.12 -6.39 6.23
C PHE A 186 -0.52 -6.26 7.61
N THR A 187 0.30 -6.36 8.65
CA THR A 187 -0.13 -6.24 10.04
C THR A 187 0.86 -5.41 10.86
N PRO A 188 0.40 -4.69 11.91
CA PRO A 188 1.27 -3.94 12.81
C PRO A 188 2.03 -4.86 13.79
N GLN A 189 1.57 -6.09 13.98
CA GLN A 189 2.16 -7.11 14.85
C GLN A 189 2.32 -8.43 14.09
N ALA A 190 3.34 -9.20 14.47
CA ALA A 190 3.55 -10.54 13.92
C ALA A 190 2.32 -11.42 14.21
N THR A 191 1.85 -12.15 13.20
CA THR A 191 0.74 -13.09 13.35
C THR A 191 0.91 -14.28 12.43
N TRP A 192 0.45 -15.44 12.90
CA TRP A 192 0.36 -16.66 12.12
C TRP A 192 -0.90 -16.72 11.26
N ASN A 193 -1.89 -15.86 11.49
CA ASN A 193 -3.12 -15.87 10.72
C ASN A 193 -2.98 -15.01 9.44
N PRO A 194 -2.90 -15.63 8.25
CA PRO A 194 -2.73 -14.89 7.00
C PRO A 194 -4.05 -14.32 6.47
N PHE A 195 -5.18 -14.53 7.16
CA PHE A 195 -6.51 -14.01 6.81
C PHE A 195 -6.88 -12.89 7.76
#